data_AF-A0A1W9KNV3-F1
#
_entry.id   AF-A0A1W9KNV3-F1
#
_cell.length_a   1.000
_cell.length_b   1.000
_cell.length_c   1.000
_cell.angle_alpha   90.00
_cell.angle_beta   90.00
_cell.angle_gamma   90.00
#
_symmetry.space_group_name_H-M   'P 1'
#
loop_
_entity.id
_entity.type
_entity.pdbx_description
1 polymer ?
#
loop_
_entity_poly.entity_id
_entity_poly.type
_entity_poly.pdbx_seq_one_letter_code
_entity_poly.pdbx_strand_id
1 'polypeptide(L)'
;MSIDMIVTPTDKANSLEALNFLLENEAIVPDGDWIDRFAHRLMHEDSEIAGEAAVEAIQDDEVMLTAQVAIMMCLSKGVNRAAAATALKIVWLYQGFGLPTAEFKMVFDSVASVPMYLMDSQGQEAFAALDNEVAVFRGQLFDSGKVPDGASWTLSEEVAQWYSAPAPAYGSPERGWVLTATVPKSAILAAFFERGEQEVVLDLAQLNHRRLVAKRGTCDKFPEHLAGSNLGFLGRLSNFR
;
A
#
# COMPACT_ATOMS: atom_id res chain seq x y z
N MET A 1 -0.69 -17.08 -34.69
CA MET A 1 -2.13 -17.32 -34.42
C MET A 1 -2.59 -16.13 -33.60
N SER A 2 -3.29 -15.19 -34.21
CA SER A 2 -3.93 -14.07 -33.50
C SER A 2 -5.12 -14.68 -32.76
N ILE A 3 -5.08 -14.68 -31.43
CA ILE A 3 -6.30 -14.93 -30.66
C ILE A 3 -7.02 -13.59 -30.70
N ASP A 4 -7.96 -13.45 -31.63
CA ASP A 4 -8.88 -12.32 -31.64
C ASP A 4 -9.78 -12.52 -30.41
N MET A 5 -9.33 -11.95 -29.30
CA MET A 5 -9.99 -11.97 -28.01
C MET A 5 -11.30 -11.19 -28.18
N ILE A 6 -12.43 -11.85 -27.94
CA ILE A 6 -13.76 -11.25 -28.12
C ILE A 6 -14.02 -10.32 -26.94
N VAL A 7 -13.51 -9.09 -27.04
CA VAL A 7 -13.86 -7.99 -26.12
C VAL A 7 -15.28 -7.56 -26.45
N THR A 8 -16.21 -7.63 -25.49
CA THR A 8 -17.57 -7.17 -25.76
C THR A 8 -17.59 -5.65 -25.92
N PRO A 9 -18.58 -5.07 -26.64
CA PRO A 9 -18.64 -3.62 -26.84
C PRO A 9 -18.67 -2.80 -25.54
N THR A 10 -19.27 -3.35 -24.48
CA THR A 10 -19.33 -2.73 -23.15
C THR A 10 -17.96 -2.74 -22.47
N ASP A 11 -17.23 -3.86 -22.56
CA ASP A 11 -15.86 -3.95 -22.04
C ASP A 11 -14.96 -2.94 -22.73
N LYS A 12 -15.09 -2.81 -24.06
CA LYS A 12 -14.30 -1.85 -24.84
C LYS A 12 -14.56 -0.39 -24.44
N ALA A 13 -15.81 -0.03 -24.17
CA ALA A 13 -16.16 1.32 -23.72
C ALA A 13 -15.57 1.62 -22.33
N ASN A 14 -15.69 0.66 -21.41
CA ASN A 14 -15.17 0.81 -20.05
C ASN A 14 -13.62 0.79 -20.03
N SER A 15 -12.99 -0.02 -20.88
CA SER A 15 -11.53 -0.05 -21.08
C SER A 15 -11.02 1.28 -21.61
N LEU A 16 -11.74 1.90 -22.54
CA LEU A 16 -11.36 3.20 -23.09
C LEU A 16 -11.54 4.34 -22.07
N GLU A 17 -12.61 4.29 -21.24
CA GLU A 17 -12.78 5.24 -20.13
C GLU A 17 -11.63 5.11 -19.12
N ALA A 18 -11.27 3.88 -18.75
CA ALA A 18 -10.16 3.64 -17.84
C ALA A 18 -8.81 4.10 -18.43
N LEU A 19 -8.56 3.83 -19.70
CA LEU A 19 -7.35 4.26 -20.41
C LEU A 19 -7.26 5.79 -20.46
N ASN A 20 -8.33 6.46 -20.88
CA ASN A 20 -8.36 7.92 -20.95
C ASN A 20 -8.11 8.54 -19.58
N PHE A 21 -8.71 7.99 -18.53
CA PHE A 21 -8.47 8.45 -17.17
C PHE A 21 -6.99 8.31 -16.76
N LEU A 22 -6.35 7.19 -17.09
CA LEU A 22 -4.93 6.97 -16.80
C LEU A 22 -4.01 7.91 -17.60
N LEU A 23 -4.35 8.18 -18.86
CA LEU A 23 -3.62 9.10 -19.74
C LEU A 23 -3.75 10.56 -19.29
N GLU A 24 -4.98 11.02 -19.02
CA GLU A 24 -5.27 12.39 -18.56
C GLU A 24 -4.58 12.71 -17.23
N ASN A 25 -4.30 11.69 -16.43
CA ASN A 25 -3.59 11.82 -15.16
C ASN A 25 -2.10 11.43 -15.26
N GLU A 26 -1.54 11.36 -16.48
CA GLU A 26 -0.11 11.12 -16.75
C GLU A 26 0.45 9.83 -16.09
N ALA A 27 -0.41 8.84 -15.84
CA ALA A 27 -0.02 7.59 -15.18
C ALA A 27 0.68 6.61 -16.14
N ILE A 28 0.32 6.68 -17.43
CA ILE A 28 0.86 5.86 -18.52
C ILE A 28 1.21 6.76 -19.72
N VAL A 29 2.09 6.29 -20.61
CA VAL A 29 2.50 7.07 -21.80
C VAL A 29 1.42 7.06 -22.91
N PRO A 30 1.26 8.16 -23.68
CA PRO A 30 0.25 8.25 -24.74
C PRO A 30 0.47 7.38 -25.96
N ASP A 31 1.73 7.08 -26.31
CA ASP A 31 2.10 6.37 -27.54
C ASP A 31 2.20 4.84 -27.35
N GLY A 32 1.66 4.32 -26.25
CA GLY A 32 1.75 2.93 -25.84
C GLY A 32 0.58 2.04 -26.29
N ASP A 33 0.77 0.72 -26.25
CA ASP A 33 -0.27 -0.29 -26.54
C ASP A 33 -0.88 -0.89 -25.25
N TRP A 34 -0.87 -0.13 -24.15
CA TRP A 34 -1.44 -0.51 -22.85
C TRP A 34 -2.87 -1.07 -22.91
N ILE A 35 -3.72 -0.56 -23.82
CA ILE A 35 -5.09 -1.06 -24.01
C ILE A 35 -5.10 -2.51 -24.50
N ASP A 36 -4.18 -2.87 -25.39
CA ASP A 36 -4.10 -4.18 -26.00
C ASP A 36 -3.49 -5.21 -25.03
N ARG A 37 -2.58 -4.76 -24.14
CA ARG A 37 -1.94 -5.62 -23.14
C ARG A 37 -2.76 -5.85 -21.87
N PHE A 38 -3.33 -4.78 -21.29
CA PHE A 38 -3.88 -4.84 -19.93
C PHE A 38 -5.36 -4.56 -19.85
N ALA A 39 -5.91 -3.68 -20.69
CA ALA A 39 -7.25 -3.16 -20.46
C ALA A 39 -8.35 -4.22 -20.58
N HIS A 40 -8.19 -5.32 -21.31
CA HIS A 40 -9.16 -6.42 -21.23
C HIS A 40 -9.02 -7.19 -19.90
N ARG A 41 -7.80 -7.50 -19.48
CA ARG A 41 -7.54 -8.31 -18.29
C ARG A 41 -7.90 -7.58 -16.99
N LEU A 42 -7.67 -6.27 -16.93
CA LEU A 42 -8.04 -5.43 -15.78
C LEU A 42 -9.54 -5.25 -15.59
N MET A 43 -10.33 -5.53 -16.63
CA MET A 43 -11.79 -5.40 -16.64
C MET A 43 -12.46 -6.76 -16.55
N HIS A 44 -11.68 -7.82 -16.67
CA HIS A 44 -12.15 -9.20 -16.58
C HIS A 44 -12.74 -9.46 -15.20
N GLU A 45 -13.81 -10.25 -15.13
CA GLU A 45 -14.49 -10.56 -13.85
C GLU A 45 -13.64 -11.46 -12.94
N ASP A 46 -12.76 -12.27 -13.54
CA ASP A 46 -11.79 -13.08 -12.81
C ASP A 46 -10.75 -12.18 -12.13
N SER A 47 -10.81 -12.16 -10.80
CA SER A 47 -9.96 -11.36 -9.93
C SER A 47 -8.48 -11.76 -9.94
N GLU A 48 -8.16 -13.02 -10.20
CA GLU A 48 -6.78 -13.50 -10.25
C GLU A 48 -6.12 -12.96 -11.52
N ILE A 49 -6.78 -13.12 -12.66
CA ILE A 49 -6.33 -12.55 -13.95
C ILE A 49 -6.21 -11.03 -13.88
N ALA A 50 -7.19 -10.38 -13.24
CA ALA A 50 -7.21 -8.92 -13.11
C ALA A 50 -6.11 -8.44 -12.14
N GLY A 51 -5.83 -9.19 -11.07
CA GLY A 51 -4.72 -8.94 -10.14
C GLY A 51 -3.35 -9.11 -10.81
N GLU A 52 -3.13 -10.19 -11.55
CA GLU A 52 -1.91 -10.43 -12.35
C GLU A 52 -1.67 -9.32 -13.36
N ALA A 53 -2.70 -8.95 -14.11
CA ALA A 53 -2.62 -7.84 -15.06
C ALA A 53 -2.31 -6.51 -14.38
N ALA A 54 -2.77 -6.31 -13.14
CA ALA A 54 -2.42 -5.14 -12.36
C ALA A 54 -0.92 -5.14 -12.02
N VAL A 55 -0.34 -6.29 -11.65
CA VAL A 55 1.09 -6.45 -11.38
C VAL A 55 1.92 -6.19 -12.63
N GLU A 56 1.53 -6.78 -13.75
CA GLU A 56 2.24 -6.61 -15.01
C GLU A 56 2.14 -5.16 -15.49
N ALA A 57 0.95 -4.57 -15.42
CA ALA A 57 0.74 -3.18 -15.81
C ALA A 57 1.65 -2.23 -15.03
N ILE A 58 1.78 -2.39 -13.71
CA ILE A 58 2.61 -1.50 -12.89
C ILE A 58 4.13 -1.69 -13.09
N GLN A 59 4.53 -2.79 -13.72
CA GLN A 59 5.93 -3.13 -14.05
C GLN A 59 6.30 -2.82 -15.50
N ASP A 60 5.34 -2.37 -16.30
CA ASP A 60 5.49 -2.09 -17.72
C ASP A 60 6.33 -0.82 -17.96
N ASP A 61 7.11 -0.78 -19.03
CA ASP A 61 7.96 0.36 -19.39
C ASP A 61 7.18 1.58 -19.87
N GLU A 62 5.90 1.42 -20.19
CA GLU A 62 4.94 2.49 -20.44
C GLU A 62 4.39 3.15 -19.16
N VAL A 63 4.75 2.64 -17.97
CA VAL A 63 4.36 3.25 -16.70
C VAL A 63 5.35 4.31 -16.27
N MET A 64 4.82 5.53 -16.08
CA MET A 64 5.62 6.66 -15.63
C MET A 64 5.93 6.57 -14.14
N LEU A 65 4.93 6.22 -13.31
CA LEU A 65 5.04 6.11 -11.86
C LEU A 65 4.11 5.00 -11.32
N THR A 66 4.66 3.88 -10.89
CA THR A 66 3.93 2.70 -10.39
C THR A 66 2.89 3.03 -9.32
N ALA A 67 3.26 3.88 -8.33
CA ALA A 67 2.32 4.29 -7.29
C ALA A 67 1.14 5.10 -7.83
N GLN A 68 1.40 6.00 -8.77
CA GLN A 68 0.37 6.80 -9.42
C GLN A 68 -0.58 5.92 -10.23
N VAL A 69 -0.08 4.92 -10.96
CA VAL A 69 -0.93 3.96 -11.67
C VAL A 69 -1.86 3.22 -10.70
N ALA A 70 -1.33 2.66 -9.60
CA ALA A 70 -2.15 1.96 -8.62
C ALA A 70 -3.25 2.85 -8.02
N ILE A 71 -2.91 4.11 -7.71
CA ILE A 71 -3.85 5.13 -7.24
C ILE A 71 -4.93 5.41 -8.30
N MET A 72 -4.54 5.66 -9.54
CA MET A 72 -5.48 6.00 -10.61
C MET A 72 -6.35 4.80 -11.00
N MET A 73 -5.85 3.57 -10.90
CA MET A 73 -6.65 2.35 -11.04
C MET A 73 -7.74 2.26 -9.97
N CYS A 74 -7.42 2.61 -8.72
CA CYS A 74 -8.40 2.68 -7.63
C CYS A 74 -9.51 3.70 -7.91
N LEU A 75 -9.17 4.82 -8.56
CA LEU A 75 -10.10 5.92 -8.84
C LEU A 75 -10.86 5.79 -10.17
N SER A 76 -10.36 4.98 -11.10
CA SER A 76 -10.98 4.73 -12.40
C SER A 76 -12.27 3.92 -12.24
N LYS A 77 -13.35 4.28 -12.94
CA LYS A 77 -14.65 3.57 -12.87
C LYS A 77 -14.69 2.24 -13.62
N GLY A 78 -13.85 2.10 -14.64
CA GLY A 78 -13.81 0.90 -15.46
C GLY A 78 -13.13 -0.28 -14.76
N VAL A 79 -12.03 -0.01 -14.05
CA VAL A 79 -11.13 -1.06 -13.53
C VAL A 79 -11.84 -1.97 -12.52
N ASN A 80 -11.58 -3.29 -12.62
CA ASN A 80 -12.05 -4.27 -11.64
C ASN A 80 -11.47 -3.92 -10.25
N ARG A 81 -12.33 -3.89 -9.21
CA ARG A 81 -11.88 -3.52 -7.86
C ARG A 81 -10.86 -4.49 -7.28
N ALA A 82 -10.92 -5.77 -7.63
CA ALA A 82 -9.93 -6.77 -7.23
C ALA A 82 -8.54 -6.46 -7.80
N ALA A 83 -8.48 -6.04 -9.07
CA ALA A 83 -7.24 -5.60 -9.71
C ALA A 83 -6.66 -4.36 -9.02
N ALA A 84 -7.50 -3.36 -8.79
CA ALA A 84 -7.11 -2.13 -8.10
C ALA A 84 -6.60 -2.41 -6.67
N ALA A 85 -7.30 -3.26 -5.91
CA ALA A 85 -6.89 -3.67 -4.57
C ALA A 85 -5.54 -4.41 -4.56
N THR A 86 -5.34 -5.30 -5.54
CA THR A 86 -4.09 -6.07 -5.70
C THR A 86 -2.92 -5.15 -6.06
N ALA A 87 -3.09 -4.23 -7.01
CA ALA A 87 -2.08 -3.22 -7.33
C ALA A 87 -1.74 -2.36 -6.11
N LEU A 88 -2.77 -1.87 -5.40
CA LEU A 88 -2.60 -1.06 -4.20
C LEU A 88 -1.76 -1.79 -3.14
N LYS A 89 -2.10 -3.06 -2.86
CA LYS A 89 -1.36 -3.93 -1.94
C LYS A 89 0.10 -4.12 -2.37
N ILE A 90 0.35 -4.43 -3.65
CA ILE A 90 1.72 -4.67 -4.14
C ILE A 90 2.56 -3.42 -4.01
N VAL A 91 2.07 -2.29 -4.51
CA VAL A 91 2.81 -1.03 -4.38
C VAL A 91 3.02 -0.69 -2.90
N TRP A 92 2.02 -0.90 -2.03
CA TRP A 92 2.17 -0.70 -0.58
C TRP A 92 3.36 -1.49 -0.02
N LEU A 93 3.39 -2.79 -0.33
CA LEU A 93 4.34 -3.72 0.25
C LEU A 93 5.77 -3.52 -0.25
N TYR A 94 5.95 -3.09 -1.50
CA TYR A 94 7.27 -3.01 -2.14
C TYR A 94 7.82 -1.58 -2.25
N GLN A 95 6.96 -0.59 -2.48
CA GLN A 95 7.37 0.79 -2.78
C GLN A 95 6.89 1.79 -1.72
N GLY A 96 5.71 1.56 -1.12
CA GLY A 96 5.01 2.52 -0.27
C GLY A 96 4.35 3.64 -1.08
N PHE A 97 3.62 4.53 -0.40
CA PHE A 97 2.97 5.69 -1.00
C PHE A 97 3.31 6.98 -0.25
N GLY A 98 3.55 8.06 -0.99
CA GLY A 98 3.55 9.41 -0.47
C GLY A 98 2.29 10.14 -0.95
N LEU A 99 1.17 9.96 -0.25
CA LEU A 99 -0.10 10.64 -0.56
C LEU A 99 -0.50 11.60 0.56
N PRO A 100 -1.15 12.73 0.24
CA PRO A 100 -1.90 13.51 1.22
C PRO A 100 -3.00 12.67 1.90
N THR A 101 -3.32 12.95 3.16
CA THR A 101 -4.28 12.18 3.96
C THR A 101 -5.66 11.99 3.29
N ALA A 102 -6.18 13.02 2.62
CA ALA A 102 -7.50 12.95 1.99
C ALA A 102 -7.53 11.95 0.83
N GLU A 103 -6.54 12.00 -0.05
CA GLU A 103 -6.39 11.08 -1.18
C GLU A 103 -6.12 9.66 -0.70
N PHE A 104 -5.34 9.53 0.38
CA PHE A 104 -5.05 8.26 1.03
C PHE A 104 -6.34 7.52 1.42
N LYS A 105 -7.25 8.18 2.15
CA LYS A 105 -8.51 7.55 2.54
C LYS A 105 -9.39 7.22 1.33
N MET A 106 -9.46 8.11 0.34
CA MET A 106 -10.24 7.88 -0.88
C MET A 106 -9.81 6.62 -1.63
N VAL A 107 -8.50 6.39 -1.75
CA VAL A 107 -7.94 5.21 -2.41
C VAL A 107 -8.34 3.92 -1.68
N PHE A 108 -8.19 3.87 -0.35
CA PHE A 108 -8.59 2.70 0.43
C PHE A 108 -10.10 2.47 0.45
N ASP A 109 -10.91 3.53 0.56
CA ASP A 109 -12.37 3.44 0.50
C ASP A 109 -12.86 2.84 -0.84
N SER A 110 -12.16 3.15 -1.94
CA SER A 110 -12.54 2.66 -3.29
C SER A 110 -12.44 1.14 -3.45
N VAL A 111 -11.62 0.47 -2.62
CA VAL A 111 -11.39 -0.98 -2.63
C VAL A 111 -11.91 -1.68 -1.38
N ALA A 112 -12.56 -0.95 -0.47
CA ALA A 112 -13.07 -1.48 0.79
C ALA A 112 -14.18 -2.55 0.60
N SER A 113 -14.81 -2.61 -0.57
CA SER A 113 -15.80 -3.65 -0.92
C SER A 113 -15.17 -5.01 -1.27
N VAL A 114 -13.85 -5.06 -1.47
CA VAL A 114 -13.11 -6.25 -1.88
C VAL A 114 -11.86 -6.47 -1.02
N PRO A 115 -11.99 -6.47 0.33
CA PRO A 115 -10.85 -6.46 1.25
C PRO A 115 -9.94 -7.68 1.13
N MET A 116 -10.44 -8.80 0.60
CA MET A 116 -9.67 -10.03 0.40
C MET A 116 -8.57 -9.95 -0.67
N TYR A 117 -8.64 -8.96 -1.57
CA TYR A 117 -7.57 -8.69 -2.52
C TYR A 117 -6.59 -7.63 -2.01
N LEU A 118 -7.01 -6.82 -1.03
CA LEU A 118 -6.16 -5.84 -0.37
C LEU A 118 -5.31 -6.48 0.74
N MET A 119 -5.84 -7.47 1.46
CA MET A 119 -5.18 -8.15 2.57
C MET A 119 -5.16 -9.66 2.31
N ASP A 120 -4.05 -10.34 2.64
CA ASP A 120 -4.03 -11.81 2.63
C ASP A 120 -4.91 -12.40 3.75
N SER A 121 -5.00 -13.73 3.81
CA SER A 121 -5.82 -14.41 4.83
C SER A 121 -5.36 -14.06 6.25
N GLN A 122 -4.05 -13.95 6.49
CA GLN A 122 -3.52 -13.61 7.80
C GLN A 122 -3.89 -12.17 8.20
N GLY A 123 -3.75 -11.21 7.30
CA GLY A 123 -4.15 -9.82 7.52
C GLY A 123 -5.65 -9.68 7.76
N GLN A 124 -6.49 -10.41 7.01
CA GLN A 124 -7.94 -10.42 7.21
C GLN A 124 -8.34 -10.97 8.58
N GLU A 125 -7.78 -12.12 8.96
CA GLU A 125 -8.04 -12.72 10.28
C GLU A 125 -7.59 -11.79 11.41
N ALA A 126 -6.40 -11.22 11.31
CA ALA A 126 -5.88 -10.27 12.29
C ALA A 126 -6.76 -9.02 12.39
N PHE A 127 -7.14 -8.42 11.25
CA PHE A 127 -8.01 -7.25 11.20
C PHE A 127 -9.39 -7.55 11.81
N ALA A 128 -9.96 -8.71 11.49
CA ALA A 128 -11.25 -9.15 12.04
C ALA A 128 -11.18 -9.35 13.56
N ALA A 129 -10.06 -9.86 14.08
CA ALA A 129 -9.84 -10.12 15.50
C ALA A 129 -9.51 -8.86 16.33
N LEU A 130 -9.25 -7.71 15.71
CA LEU A 130 -8.98 -6.47 16.44
C LEU A 130 -10.14 -6.06 17.35
N ASP A 131 -9.79 -5.65 18.57
CA ASP A 131 -10.69 -5.00 19.53
C ASP A 131 -11.24 -3.67 18.97
N ASN A 132 -12.29 -3.15 19.61
CA ASN A 132 -12.88 -1.86 19.23
C ASN A 132 -11.90 -0.69 19.40
N GLU A 133 -11.02 -0.77 20.39
CA GLU A 133 -9.94 0.21 20.65
C GLU A 133 -8.60 -0.54 20.55
N VAL A 134 -7.72 -0.04 19.69
CA VAL A 134 -6.49 -0.72 19.28
C VAL A 134 -5.30 0.16 19.64
N ALA A 135 -4.35 -0.40 20.37
CA ALA A 135 -3.04 0.23 20.57
C ALA A 135 -2.19 0.03 19.31
N VAL A 136 -1.70 1.15 18.75
CA VAL A 136 -0.88 1.16 17.55
C VAL A 136 0.42 1.91 17.81
N PHE A 137 1.49 1.45 17.17
CA PHE A 137 2.84 1.95 17.34
C PHE A 137 3.45 2.39 16.01
N ARG A 138 4.30 3.41 16.03
CA ARG A 138 5.09 3.83 14.86
C ARG A 138 6.50 4.18 15.29
N GLY A 139 7.48 3.56 14.63
CA GLY A 139 8.86 4.01 14.70
C GLY A 139 9.05 5.18 13.74
N GLN A 140 9.57 6.28 14.26
CA GLN A 140 9.81 7.50 13.50
C GLN A 140 11.29 7.84 13.64
N LEU A 141 12.01 7.91 12.51
CA LEU A 141 13.37 8.48 12.48
C LEU A 141 13.35 9.92 12.99
N PHE A 142 14.49 10.44 13.45
CA PHE A 142 14.56 11.75 14.10
C PHE A 142 14.08 12.88 13.17
N ASP A 143 12.80 13.22 13.27
CA ASP A 143 12.18 14.35 12.59
C ASP A 143 11.66 15.32 13.65
N SER A 144 12.12 16.56 13.52
CA SER A 144 11.84 17.89 14.12
C SER A 144 10.70 18.14 15.14
N GLY A 145 10.09 17.14 15.78
CA GLY A 145 8.96 17.33 16.70
C GLY A 145 7.61 17.53 16.00
N LYS A 146 7.49 17.17 14.72
CA LYS A 146 6.24 17.21 13.97
C LYS A 146 5.33 16.03 14.30
N VAL A 147 4.03 16.24 14.14
CA VAL A 147 3.03 15.16 14.14
C VAL A 147 3.34 14.20 12.98
N PRO A 148 3.25 12.87 13.19
CA PRO A 148 3.49 11.91 12.11
C PRO A 148 2.56 12.15 10.94
N ASP A 149 3.12 12.19 9.75
CA ASP A 149 2.42 12.27 8.47
C ASP A 149 2.30 10.91 7.77
N GLY A 150 2.91 9.86 8.33
CA GLY A 150 2.88 8.51 7.76
C GLY A 150 1.75 7.64 8.28
N ALA A 151 0.98 7.07 7.35
CA ALA A 151 -0.17 6.19 7.62
C ALA A 151 0.21 4.75 8.02
N SER A 152 1.48 4.36 7.84
CA SER A 152 2.00 3.03 8.23
C SER A 152 2.27 2.97 9.75
N TRP A 153 1.56 2.10 10.45
CA TRP A 153 1.72 1.82 11.87
C TRP A 153 1.83 0.31 12.07
N THR A 154 2.12 -0.15 13.28
CA THR A 154 2.22 -1.57 13.61
C THR A 154 1.53 -1.87 14.92
N LEU A 155 1.03 -3.09 15.09
CA LEU A 155 0.54 -3.60 16.37
C LEU A 155 1.68 -4.06 17.29
N SER A 156 2.90 -4.15 16.78
CA SER A 156 4.08 -4.60 17.52
C SER A 156 4.95 -3.43 17.97
N GLU A 157 5.02 -3.19 19.28
CA GLU A 157 5.93 -2.21 19.85
C GLU A 157 7.40 -2.54 19.49
N GLU A 158 7.77 -3.83 19.45
CA GLU A 158 9.13 -4.27 19.05
C GLU A 158 9.49 -3.83 17.62
N VAL A 159 8.55 -3.96 16.68
CA VAL A 159 8.75 -3.54 15.29
C VAL A 159 8.90 -2.01 15.23
N ALA A 160 8.06 -1.26 15.93
CA ALA A 160 8.19 0.20 16.01
C ALA A 160 9.53 0.63 16.64
N GLN A 161 10.01 -0.10 17.64
CA GLN A 161 11.31 0.13 18.25
C GLN A 161 12.45 -0.04 17.23
N TRP A 162 12.40 -1.07 16.39
CA TRP A 162 13.36 -1.25 15.30
C TRP A 162 13.34 -0.09 14.31
N TYR A 163 12.16 0.35 13.86
CA TYR A 163 12.03 1.51 12.95
C TYR A 163 12.46 2.86 13.56
N SER A 164 12.70 2.91 14.87
CA SER A 164 13.27 4.07 15.56
C SER A 164 14.79 3.98 15.77
N ALA A 165 15.45 2.90 15.32
CA ALA A 165 16.89 2.74 15.42
C ALA A 165 17.63 3.79 14.55
N PRO A 166 18.87 4.16 14.90
CA PRO A 166 19.70 5.01 14.05
C PRO A 166 19.84 4.46 12.63
N ALA A 167 19.69 5.32 11.64
CA ALA A 167 19.83 5.01 10.22
C ALA A 167 20.75 6.04 9.53
N PRO A 168 22.08 5.98 9.77
CA PRO A 168 23.04 6.96 9.21
C PRO A 168 23.00 7.06 7.69
N ALA A 169 22.78 5.93 7.00
CA ALA A 169 22.64 5.88 5.54
C ALA A 169 21.45 6.72 5.01
N TYR A 170 20.49 7.03 5.88
CA TYR A 170 19.29 7.82 5.58
C TYR A 170 19.32 9.19 6.27
N GLY A 171 20.51 9.68 6.65
CA GLY A 171 20.67 10.98 7.29
C GLY A 171 20.11 11.08 8.71
N SER A 172 19.80 9.94 9.34
CA SER A 172 19.27 9.86 10.71
C SER A 172 20.27 9.16 11.64
N PRO A 173 21.42 9.78 11.96
CA PRO A 173 22.45 9.15 12.80
C PRO A 173 22.05 9.01 14.26
N GLU A 174 21.03 9.76 14.69
CA GLU A 174 20.47 9.68 16.02
C GLU A 174 19.30 8.71 16.09
N ARG A 175 19.05 8.20 17.29
CA ARG A 175 17.87 7.41 17.56
C ARG A 175 16.61 8.25 17.33
N GLY A 176 15.57 7.61 16.82
CA GLY A 176 14.25 8.20 16.63
C GLY A 176 13.36 8.12 17.87
N TRP A 177 12.06 8.07 17.60
CA TRP A 177 10.99 7.98 18.60
C TRP A 177 10.07 6.80 18.26
N VAL A 178 9.51 6.20 19.31
CA VAL A 178 8.37 5.31 19.22
C VAL A 178 7.16 6.08 19.66
N LEU A 179 6.20 6.16 18.76
CA LEU A 179 4.94 6.85 18.94
C LEU A 179 3.86 5.82 19.21
N THR A 180 3.02 6.09 20.21
CA THR A 180 1.91 5.24 20.60
C THR A 180 0.62 6.02 20.54
N ALA A 181 -0.41 5.42 19.95
CA ALA A 181 -1.77 5.92 19.96
C ALA A 181 -2.74 4.79 20.32
N THR A 182 -3.91 5.16 20.83
CA THR A 182 -5.07 4.27 20.90
C THR A 182 -6.13 4.80 19.94
N VAL A 183 -6.52 3.97 18.98
CA VAL A 183 -7.43 4.33 17.89
C VAL A 183 -8.59 3.35 17.83
N PRO A 184 -9.79 3.78 17.41
CA PRO A 184 -10.87 2.85 17.17
C PRO A 184 -10.53 1.98 15.98
N LYS A 185 -11.03 0.74 15.94
CA LYS A 185 -10.88 -0.17 14.80
C LYS A 185 -11.26 0.48 13.46
N SER A 186 -12.27 1.35 13.45
CA SER A 186 -12.72 2.09 12.27
C SER A 186 -11.72 3.09 11.70
N ALA A 187 -10.64 3.40 12.44
CA ALA A 187 -9.54 4.23 11.95
C ALA A 187 -8.47 3.40 11.21
N ILE A 188 -8.57 2.07 11.22
CA ILE A 188 -7.65 1.18 10.53
C ILE A 188 -8.27 0.80 9.18
N LEU A 189 -7.57 1.12 8.09
CA LEU A 189 -8.01 0.92 6.71
C LEU A 189 -7.61 -0.45 6.16
N ALA A 190 -6.47 -0.99 6.59
CA ALA A 190 -5.97 -2.31 6.20
C ALA A 190 -4.94 -2.85 7.21
N ALA A 191 -4.67 -4.15 7.15
CA ALA A 191 -3.64 -4.85 7.93
C ALA A 191 -2.77 -5.74 7.01
N PHE A 192 -1.46 -5.58 7.08
CA PHE A 192 -0.46 -6.30 6.28
C PHE A 192 0.48 -7.09 7.19
N PHE A 193 0.27 -8.40 7.25
CA PHE A 193 0.97 -9.27 8.20
C PHE A 193 2.02 -10.16 7.52
N GLU A 194 2.09 -10.14 6.19
CA GLU A 194 2.91 -11.02 5.36
C GLU A 194 4.41 -10.85 5.59
N ARG A 195 4.83 -9.66 6.05
CA ARG A 195 6.23 -9.36 6.39
C ARG A 195 6.56 -9.65 7.86
N GLY A 196 5.61 -10.14 8.65
CA GLY A 196 5.76 -10.34 10.10
C GLY A 196 5.71 -9.04 10.92
N GLU A 197 5.64 -7.88 10.26
CA GLU A 197 5.65 -6.55 10.90
C GLU A 197 4.36 -6.22 11.64
N GLN A 198 3.29 -6.99 11.43
CA GLN A 198 1.94 -6.68 11.93
C GLN A 198 1.53 -5.24 11.58
N GLU A 199 1.80 -4.85 10.32
CA GLU A 199 1.56 -3.49 9.84
C GLU A 199 0.06 -3.24 9.74
N VAL A 200 -0.35 -2.04 10.14
CA VAL A 200 -1.70 -1.53 9.98
C VAL A 200 -1.65 -0.15 9.35
N VAL A 201 -2.60 0.12 8.47
CA VAL A 201 -2.70 1.40 7.77
C VAL A 201 -3.79 2.25 8.41
N LEU A 202 -3.45 3.47 8.84
CA LEU A 202 -4.37 4.36 9.54
C LEU A 202 -4.95 5.44 8.63
N ASP A 203 -6.23 5.76 8.85
CA ASP A 203 -6.79 7.04 8.47
C ASP A 203 -6.22 8.13 9.39
N LEU A 204 -5.24 8.88 8.89
CA LEU A 204 -4.55 9.92 9.69
C LEU A 204 -5.47 11.05 10.15
N ALA A 205 -6.61 11.28 9.47
CA ALA A 205 -7.58 12.27 9.93
C ALA A 205 -8.18 11.88 11.29
N GLN A 206 -8.30 10.57 11.56
CA GLN A 206 -8.77 10.04 12.83
C GLN A 206 -7.70 10.09 13.95
N LEU A 207 -6.44 10.35 13.59
CA LEU A 207 -5.31 10.46 14.52
C LEU A 207 -5.10 11.90 15.02
N ASN A 208 -5.42 12.91 14.20
CA ASN A 208 -5.14 14.34 14.46
C ASN A 208 -5.73 14.90 15.77
N HIS A 209 -6.73 14.23 16.35
CA HIS A 209 -7.38 14.66 17.59
C HIS A 209 -7.09 13.72 18.78
N ARG A 210 -6.14 12.79 18.62
CA ARG A 210 -5.83 11.79 19.65
C ARG A 210 -4.53 12.13 20.36
N ARG A 211 -4.47 11.66 21.61
CA ARG A 211 -3.26 11.76 22.41
C ARG A 211 -2.21 10.83 21.83
N LEU A 212 -1.09 11.40 21.41
CA LEU A 212 0.12 10.67 21.05
C LEU A 212 1.06 10.65 22.26
N VAL A 213 1.60 9.46 22.57
CA VAL A 213 2.68 9.30 23.54
C VAL A 213 3.96 9.02 22.76
N ALA A 214 4.99 9.84 22.96
CA ALA A 214 6.30 9.64 22.35
C ALA A 214 7.30 9.16 23.40
N LYS A 215 8.05 8.10 23.08
CA LYS A 215 9.19 7.62 23.86
C LYS A 215 10.40 7.52 22.96
N ARG A 216 11.60 7.70 23.51
CA ARG A 216 12.82 7.38 22.76
C ARG A 216 12.81 5.89 22.44
N GLY A 217 13.26 5.56 21.23
CA GLY A 217 13.53 4.17 20.88
C GLY A 217 14.54 3.53 21.82
N THR A 218 14.64 2.21 21.82
CA THR A 218 15.62 1.46 22.62
C THR A 218 16.23 0.28 21.88
N CYS A 219 15.66 -0.15 20.74
CA CYS A 219 16.14 -1.33 20.02
C CYS A 219 17.29 -1.01 19.07
N ASP A 220 18.33 -1.84 19.08
CA ASP A 220 19.47 -1.80 18.15
C ASP A 220 19.64 -3.13 17.38
N LYS A 221 18.70 -4.07 17.59
CA LYS A 221 18.74 -5.40 16.99
C LYS A 221 17.55 -5.58 16.06
N PHE A 222 17.81 -6.20 14.91
CA PHE A 222 16.73 -6.58 14.02
C PHE A 222 15.87 -7.69 14.67
N PRO A 223 14.54 -7.57 14.67
CA PRO A 223 13.67 -8.60 15.26
C PRO A 223 13.83 -9.94 14.53
N GLU A 224 14.08 -11.02 15.28
CA GLU A 224 14.41 -12.34 14.71
C GLU A 224 13.28 -12.89 13.84
N HIS A 225 12.02 -12.62 14.21
CA HIS A 225 10.85 -13.07 13.46
C HIS A 225 10.70 -12.39 12.08
N LEU A 226 11.38 -11.26 11.85
CA LEU A 226 11.42 -10.58 10.55
C LEU A 226 12.56 -11.10 9.65
N ALA A 227 13.53 -11.85 10.18
CA ALA A 227 14.73 -12.26 9.44
C ALA A 227 14.44 -13.32 8.35
N GLY A 228 13.28 -13.99 8.42
CA GLY A 228 12.85 -15.03 7.48
C GLY A 228 11.76 -14.59 6.48
N SER A 229 11.29 -13.34 6.53
CA SER A 229 10.26 -12.87 5.60
C SER A 229 10.87 -12.68 4.20
N ASN A 230 10.76 -13.71 3.36
CA ASN A 230 11.30 -13.75 1.99
C ASN A 230 10.76 -12.67 1.03
N LEU A 231 9.78 -11.85 1.46
CA LEU A 231 9.17 -10.78 0.65
C LEU A 231 9.77 -9.38 0.88
N GLY A 232 10.66 -9.20 1.87
CA GLY A 232 11.28 -7.90 2.18
C GLY A 232 12.78 -7.79 1.88
N PHE A 233 13.45 -8.91 1.56
CA PHE A 233 14.91 -8.96 1.62
C PHE A 233 15.64 -8.47 0.35
N LEU A 234 14.97 -8.42 -0.81
CA LEU A 234 15.62 -8.07 -2.09
C LEU A 234 15.39 -6.63 -2.59
N GLY A 235 14.46 -5.87 -2.02
CA GLY A 235 14.14 -4.50 -2.49
C GLY A 235 14.78 -3.36 -1.69
N ARG A 236 15.01 -3.54 -0.38
CA ARG A 236 15.53 -2.46 0.49
C ARG A 236 16.98 -2.66 0.96
N LEU A 237 17.54 -3.86 0.84
CA LEU A 237 18.93 -4.17 1.25
C LEU A 237 19.97 -4.12 0.11
N SER A 238 19.57 -3.93 -1.15
CA SER A 238 20.55 -3.62 -2.21
C SER A 238 21.28 -2.28 -1.98
N ASN A 239 20.80 -1.46 -1.04
CA ASN A 239 21.43 -0.21 -0.60
C ASN A 239 22.02 -0.28 0.83
N PHE A 240 22.23 -1.48 1.39
CA PHE A 240 22.91 -1.69 2.69
C PHE A 240 24.32 -2.30 2.54
N ARG A 241 25.03 -1.94 1.47
CA ARG A 241 26.50 -2.06 1.38
C ARG A 241 27.13 -0.71 1.11
#